data_AF-A0A535S7E4-F1
#
_entry.id   AF-A0A535S7E4-F1
#
_cell.length_a   1.000
_cell.length_b   1.000
_cell.length_c   1.000
_cell.angle_alpha   90.00
_cell.angle_beta   90.00
_cell.angle_gamma   90.00
#
_symmetry.space_group_name_H-M   'P 1'
#
loop_
_entity.id
_entity.type
_entity.pdbx_description
1 polymer ?
#
loop_
_entity_poly.entity_id
_entity_poly.type
_entity_poly.pdbx_seq_one_letter_code
_entity_poly.pdbx_strand_id
1 'polypeptide(L)'
;DSGLSFDRDIKPWLGSKLAVSASVGDRTAGLLLVDSKDDARAKAALLKLRNSTSGKALHWSDKTYQGQAVSVGSPGDGSQPTVYAYVDHTVLIGNDEATVHRAIDADRGATGRLAESSGYKATLSLLPGDRLLLLYVDGGRIDQRLKQAIRQGTSGGQIPAASLNQIDAFRSLGFAVAAHSNGLAADLQLRLDPAKLDATTRTALGQHTSLKPVLSRVPGTAYAFLATSAMRQITQSLADGIASSSADAKTALEQLGLTGPGGALAHLSGPGAVEVSPGSSPAPGGALMVMTNDAGSLDTFLQNIVAAAFQGGPLTNGGKVRTRNYGGFDVQTVDATELTQSGYAPSWAVSGKLGIIGTTPDQVFAVINAQNGIPANRQYATAIREVDQDPDSVLYVAIKDAAAALRGQLPPDVRAGYDKDVAPNLQPLRAFVLTSKQQPDRLSERFFLEMQ
;
A
#
# COMPACT_ATOMS: atom_id res chain seq x y z
N ASP A 1 13.72 -29.37 -21.06
CA ASP A 1 12.99 -30.23 -20.12
C ASP A 1 13.99 -30.84 -19.15
N SER A 2 13.78 -30.64 -17.84
CA SER A 2 14.68 -31.14 -16.78
C SER A 2 14.44 -32.62 -16.44
N GLY A 3 13.37 -33.23 -16.96
CA GLY A 3 13.03 -34.63 -16.65
C GLY A 3 12.63 -34.88 -15.19
N LEU A 4 12.44 -33.81 -14.40
CA LEU A 4 11.98 -33.86 -13.02
C LEU A 4 10.45 -33.76 -12.97
N SER A 5 9.84 -34.62 -12.16
CA SER A 5 8.42 -34.54 -11.81
C SER A 5 8.30 -33.99 -10.39
N PHE A 6 7.41 -33.00 -10.19
CA PHE A 6 7.18 -32.44 -8.86
C PHE A 6 6.76 -33.53 -7.86
N ASP A 7 5.76 -34.35 -8.20
CA ASP A 7 5.22 -35.35 -7.27
C ASP A 7 6.19 -36.48 -6.93
N ARG A 8 7.03 -36.90 -7.88
CA ARG A 8 7.93 -38.04 -7.68
C ARG A 8 9.33 -37.64 -7.21
N ASP A 9 9.86 -36.53 -7.74
CA ASP A 9 11.27 -36.18 -7.59
C ASP A 9 11.50 -34.98 -6.66
N ILE A 10 10.49 -34.16 -6.35
CA ILE A 10 10.64 -32.94 -5.51
C ILE A 10 9.84 -33.04 -4.20
N LYS A 11 8.52 -33.18 -4.30
CA LYS A 11 7.57 -33.22 -3.16
C LYS A 11 7.96 -34.22 -2.06
N PRO A 12 8.54 -35.41 -2.35
CA PRO A 12 8.84 -36.39 -1.31
C PRO A 12 9.92 -35.95 -0.31
N TRP A 13 10.84 -35.07 -0.71
CA TRP A 13 11.91 -34.58 0.18
C TRP A 13 11.77 -33.10 0.54
N LEU A 14 10.95 -32.34 -0.19
CA LEU A 14 10.72 -30.92 0.10
C LEU A 14 10.20 -30.72 1.53
N GLY A 15 10.96 -29.97 2.32
CA GLY A 15 10.63 -29.53 3.66
C GLY A 15 9.62 -28.40 3.69
N SER A 16 9.51 -27.73 4.84
CA SER A 16 8.50 -26.69 5.06
C SER A 16 9.01 -25.27 4.80
N LYS A 17 10.32 -25.12 4.60
CA LYS A 17 10.98 -23.81 4.46
C LYS A 17 11.73 -23.73 3.14
N LEU A 18 11.58 -22.59 2.49
CA LEU A 18 12.32 -22.21 1.30
C LEU A 18 12.78 -20.78 1.49
N ALA A 19 14.04 -20.49 1.17
CA ALA A 19 14.57 -19.14 1.19
C ALA A 19 15.27 -18.83 -0.13
N VAL A 20 15.08 -17.62 -0.61
CA VAL A 20 15.84 -17.07 -1.74
C VAL A 20 16.61 -15.88 -1.23
N SER A 21 17.89 -15.83 -1.55
CA SER A 21 18.73 -14.65 -1.30
C SER A 21 19.38 -14.22 -2.60
N ALA A 22 19.57 -12.91 -2.73
CA ALA A 22 20.26 -12.32 -3.86
C ALA A 22 21.17 -11.20 -3.36
N SER A 23 22.35 -11.10 -3.96
CA SER A 23 23.20 -9.92 -3.87
C SER A 23 23.27 -9.27 -5.25
N VAL A 24 23.01 -7.97 -5.29
CA VAL A 24 22.99 -7.17 -6.51
C VAL A 24 24.27 -6.35 -6.56
N GLY A 25 25.10 -6.61 -7.57
CA GLY A 25 26.36 -5.91 -7.87
C GLY A 25 26.63 -5.93 -9.38
N ASP A 26 27.89 -6.01 -9.82
CA ASP A 26 28.24 -6.13 -11.26
C ASP A 26 27.60 -7.35 -11.95
N ARG A 27 27.32 -8.41 -11.19
CA ARG A 27 26.47 -9.54 -11.58
C ARG A 27 25.54 -9.88 -10.43
N THR A 28 24.31 -10.28 -10.75
CA THR A 28 23.39 -10.81 -9.75
C THR A 28 23.84 -12.20 -9.33
N ALA A 29 24.15 -12.35 -8.05
CA ALA A 29 24.44 -13.63 -7.43
C ALA A 29 23.22 -14.04 -6.59
N GLY A 30 22.64 -15.20 -6.91
CA GLY A 30 21.42 -15.73 -6.31
C GLY A 30 21.68 -17.07 -5.66
N LEU A 31 20.97 -17.34 -4.57
CA LEU A 31 21.01 -18.59 -3.83
C LEU A 31 19.60 -18.97 -3.39
N LEU A 32 19.19 -20.18 -3.76
CA LEU A 32 18.02 -20.87 -3.26
C LEU A 32 18.46 -21.85 -2.16
N LEU A 33 17.79 -21.80 -1.02
CA LEU A 33 17.94 -22.72 0.08
C LEU A 33 16.62 -23.46 0.25
N VAL A 34 16.69 -24.78 0.23
CA VAL A 34 15.51 -25.65 0.35
C VAL A 34 15.72 -26.60 1.51
N ASP A 35 14.86 -26.48 2.52
CA ASP A 35 14.78 -27.42 3.62
C ASP A 35 14.43 -28.83 3.10
N SER A 36 15.11 -29.85 3.62
CA SER A 36 14.97 -31.24 3.21
C SER A 36 14.49 -32.08 4.40
N LYS A 37 13.37 -32.78 4.22
CA LYS A 37 12.89 -33.80 5.16
C LYS A 37 13.35 -35.22 4.81
N ASP A 38 13.94 -35.43 3.64
CA ASP A 38 14.50 -36.72 3.18
C ASP A 38 15.72 -36.48 2.28
N ASP A 39 16.90 -36.56 2.89
CA ASP A 39 18.15 -36.16 2.25
C ASP A 39 18.59 -37.11 1.14
N ALA A 40 18.28 -38.39 1.28
CA ALA A 40 18.61 -39.39 0.28
C ALA A 40 17.85 -39.10 -1.01
N ARG A 41 16.56 -38.76 -0.89
CA ARG A 41 15.73 -38.36 -2.02
C ARG A 41 16.14 -37.01 -2.60
N ALA A 42 16.53 -36.04 -1.78
CA ALA A 42 17.04 -34.75 -2.25
C ALA A 42 18.30 -34.94 -3.12
N LYS A 43 19.26 -35.75 -2.64
CA LYS A 43 20.47 -36.10 -3.40
C LYS A 43 20.17 -36.84 -4.70
N ALA A 44 19.22 -37.79 -4.67
CA ALA A 44 18.78 -38.50 -5.86
C ALA A 44 18.15 -37.56 -6.91
N ALA A 45 17.37 -36.57 -6.47
CA ALA A 45 16.77 -35.57 -7.35
C ALA A 45 17.82 -34.68 -8.03
N LEU A 46 18.84 -34.23 -7.29
CA LEU A 46 19.97 -33.45 -7.84
C LEU A 46 20.80 -34.27 -8.83
N LEU A 47 21.05 -35.56 -8.53
CA LEU A 47 21.74 -36.46 -9.45
C LEU A 47 20.92 -36.67 -10.74
N LYS A 48 19.60 -36.80 -10.63
CA LYS A 48 18.70 -36.87 -11.79
C LYS A 48 18.73 -35.60 -12.61
N LEU A 49 18.74 -34.42 -11.97
CA LEU A 49 18.89 -33.13 -12.65
C LEU A 49 20.19 -33.07 -13.45
N ARG A 50 21.32 -33.48 -12.84
CA ARG A 50 22.64 -33.56 -13.51
C ARG A 50 22.60 -34.47 -14.74
N ASN A 51 21.89 -35.58 -14.67
CA ASN A 51 21.77 -36.56 -15.75
C ASN A 51 20.68 -36.26 -16.77
N SER A 52 19.90 -35.19 -16.58
CA SER A 52 18.88 -34.72 -17.52
C SER A 52 19.50 -34.16 -18.80
N THR A 53 18.68 -33.96 -19.84
CA THR A 53 19.14 -33.33 -21.09
C THR A 53 19.76 -31.95 -20.85
N SER A 54 19.12 -31.13 -20.01
CA SER A 54 19.65 -29.81 -19.63
C SER A 54 20.91 -29.91 -18.77
N GLY A 55 20.98 -30.88 -17.85
CA GLY A 55 22.17 -31.10 -17.02
C GLY A 55 23.37 -31.58 -17.81
N LYS A 56 23.18 -32.49 -18.78
CA LYS A 56 24.25 -33.02 -19.64
C LYS A 56 24.89 -31.99 -20.56
N ALA A 57 24.23 -30.85 -20.80
CA ALA A 57 24.80 -29.72 -21.54
C ALA A 57 25.86 -28.94 -20.73
N LEU A 58 25.98 -29.20 -19.42
CA LEU A 58 26.94 -28.55 -18.54
C LEU A 58 28.15 -29.46 -18.30
N HIS A 59 29.33 -28.84 -18.15
CA HIS A 59 30.54 -29.52 -17.70
C HIS A 59 30.55 -29.58 -16.18
N TRP A 60 30.24 -30.75 -15.62
CA TRP A 60 30.19 -30.95 -14.18
C TRP A 60 31.54 -31.28 -13.56
N SER A 61 31.85 -30.60 -12.46
CA SER A 61 32.97 -30.93 -11.56
C SER A 61 32.48 -31.01 -10.13
N ASP A 62 32.97 -32.01 -9.39
CA ASP A 62 32.68 -32.17 -7.97
C ASP A 62 33.91 -31.76 -7.16
N LYS A 63 33.72 -30.87 -6.18
CA LYS A 63 34.75 -30.35 -5.31
C LYS A 63 34.35 -30.58 -3.86
N THR A 64 35.34 -30.59 -2.96
CA THR A 64 35.09 -30.56 -1.53
C THR A 64 35.45 -29.19 -0.98
N TYR A 65 34.53 -28.56 -0.25
CA TYR A 65 34.74 -27.28 0.42
C TYR A 65 34.28 -27.38 1.87
N GLN A 66 35.18 -27.12 2.83
CA GLN A 66 34.90 -27.25 4.28
C GLN A 66 34.25 -28.60 4.66
N GLY A 67 34.70 -29.68 4.02
CA GLY A 67 34.18 -31.04 4.21
C GLY A 67 32.81 -31.32 3.57
N GLN A 68 32.24 -30.37 2.81
CA GLN A 68 30.98 -30.53 2.08
C GLN A 68 31.26 -30.74 0.58
N ALA A 69 30.49 -31.63 -0.04
CA ALA A 69 30.53 -31.81 -1.49
C ALA A 69 29.81 -30.65 -2.19
N VAL A 70 30.49 -30.02 -3.14
CA VAL A 70 29.97 -28.93 -3.98
C VAL A 70 30.09 -29.34 -5.43
N SER A 71 28.97 -29.38 -6.14
CA SER A 71 28.91 -29.73 -7.56
C SER A 71 28.73 -28.46 -8.39
N VAL A 72 29.60 -28.26 -9.37
CA VAL A 72 29.63 -27.08 -10.24
C VAL A 72 29.42 -27.53 -11.69
N GLY A 73 28.32 -27.11 -12.29
CA GLY A 73 28.00 -27.32 -13.71
C GLY A 73 28.26 -26.05 -14.51
N SER A 74 29.35 -26.05 -15.27
CA SER A 74 29.78 -24.90 -16.07
C SER A 74 29.26 -24.98 -17.51
N PRO A 75 28.54 -23.96 -18.00
CA PRO A 75 28.21 -23.80 -19.41
C PRO A 75 29.49 -23.60 -20.26
N GLY A 76 29.53 -24.19 -21.46
CA GLY A 76 30.65 -24.02 -22.40
C GLY A 76 30.73 -22.64 -23.07
N ASP A 77 29.69 -21.81 -22.92
CA ASP A 77 29.56 -20.48 -23.52
C ASP A 77 30.01 -19.34 -22.58
N GLY A 78 30.51 -19.67 -21.38
CA GLY A 78 30.95 -18.69 -20.39
C GLY A 78 29.82 -18.04 -19.59
N SER A 79 28.57 -18.50 -19.72
CA SER A 79 27.47 -18.07 -18.86
C SER A 79 27.63 -18.57 -17.40
N GLN A 80 26.80 -18.07 -16.49
CA GLN A 80 26.93 -18.35 -15.06
C GLN A 80 26.76 -19.85 -14.75
N PRO A 81 27.65 -20.45 -13.92
CA PRO A 81 27.55 -21.86 -13.58
C PRO A 81 26.32 -22.15 -12.74
N THR A 82 25.80 -23.37 -12.82
CA THR A 82 24.85 -23.89 -11.83
C THR A 82 25.65 -24.60 -10.75
N VAL A 83 25.52 -24.14 -9.50
CA VAL A 83 26.23 -24.74 -8.36
C VAL A 83 25.23 -25.27 -7.37
N TYR A 84 25.43 -26.48 -6.87
CA TYR A 84 24.65 -26.98 -5.74
C TYR A 84 25.53 -27.67 -4.69
N ALA A 85 25.05 -27.60 -3.46
CA ALA A 85 25.61 -28.31 -2.33
C ALA A 85 24.47 -28.77 -1.41
N TYR A 86 24.77 -29.71 -0.53
CA TYR A 86 23.84 -30.15 0.49
C TYR A 86 24.54 -30.03 1.84
N VAL A 87 23.96 -29.24 2.75
CA VAL A 87 24.53 -28.91 4.06
C VAL A 87 23.42 -28.91 5.10
N ASP A 88 23.58 -29.71 6.16
CA ASP A 88 22.67 -29.77 7.31
C ASP A 88 21.18 -29.72 6.94
N HIS A 89 20.67 -30.77 6.28
CA HIS A 89 19.27 -30.85 5.85
C HIS A 89 18.81 -29.73 4.91
N THR A 90 19.75 -29.02 4.27
CA THR A 90 19.44 -27.94 3.34
C THR A 90 20.13 -28.16 2.00
N VAL A 91 19.35 -28.12 0.92
CA VAL A 91 19.86 -28.05 -0.45
C VAL A 91 20.13 -26.58 -0.78
N LEU A 92 21.38 -26.29 -1.16
CA LEU A 92 21.83 -24.99 -1.64
C LEU A 92 21.93 -25.05 -3.16
N ILE A 93 21.30 -24.10 -3.87
CA ILE A 93 21.39 -23.97 -5.33
C ILE A 93 21.72 -22.52 -5.66
N GLY A 94 22.90 -22.28 -6.23
CA GLY A 94 23.38 -20.95 -6.61
C GLY A 94 23.77 -20.86 -8.08
N ASN A 95 23.95 -19.62 -8.55
CA ASN A 95 24.45 -19.31 -9.89
C ASN A 95 25.95 -18.93 -9.91
N ASP A 96 26.64 -19.11 -8.78
CA ASP A 96 28.10 -18.99 -8.67
C ASP A 96 28.63 -19.77 -7.46
N GLU A 97 29.87 -20.23 -7.56
CA GLU A 97 30.51 -21.07 -6.53
C GLU A 97 30.78 -20.30 -5.23
N ALA A 98 31.14 -19.01 -5.34
CA ALA A 98 31.47 -18.17 -4.20
C ALA A 98 30.23 -17.93 -3.29
N THR A 99 29.04 -17.82 -3.86
CA THR A 99 27.79 -17.66 -3.11
C THR A 99 27.42 -18.92 -2.34
N VAL A 100 27.59 -20.11 -2.93
CA VAL A 100 27.39 -21.37 -2.20
C VAL A 100 28.44 -21.51 -1.09
N HIS A 101 29.71 -21.23 -1.36
CA HIS A 101 30.76 -21.26 -0.33
C HIS A 101 30.46 -20.32 0.85
N ARG A 102 30.02 -19.08 0.59
CA ARG A 102 29.62 -18.14 1.65
C ARG A 102 28.49 -18.68 2.52
N ALA A 103 27.52 -19.40 1.95
CA ALA A 103 26.46 -20.02 2.72
C ALA A 103 27.00 -21.15 3.61
N ILE A 104 27.93 -21.97 3.11
CA ILE A 104 28.62 -23.00 3.89
C ILE A 104 29.43 -22.37 5.02
N ASP A 105 30.17 -21.29 4.75
CA ASP A 105 30.94 -20.57 5.76
C ASP A 105 30.05 -19.96 6.86
N ALA A 106 28.89 -19.40 6.48
CA ALA A 106 27.92 -18.85 7.42
C ALA A 106 27.31 -19.95 8.30
N ASP A 107 27.03 -21.13 7.73
CA ASP A 107 26.58 -22.29 8.50
C ASP A 107 27.65 -22.75 9.51
N ARG A 108 28.92 -22.80 9.11
CA ARG A 108 30.04 -23.15 10.01
C ARG A 108 30.42 -22.04 11.02
N GLY A 109 29.78 -20.88 10.96
CA GLY A 109 30.09 -19.73 11.83
C GLY A 109 31.40 -19.02 11.47
N ALA A 110 32.00 -19.33 10.31
CA ALA A 110 33.20 -18.66 9.81
C ALA A 110 32.89 -17.25 9.27
N THR A 111 31.65 -17.01 8.84
CA THR A 111 31.15 -15.67 8.49
C THR A 111 29.86 -15.36 9.24
N GLY A 112 29.57 -14.07 9.42
CA GLY A 112 28.37 -13.63 10.12
C GLY A 112 27.08 -13.99 9.38
N ARG A 113 26.14 -14.65 10.07
CA ARG A 113 24.80 -14.97 9.54
C ARG A 113 23.93 -13.72 9.47
N LEU A 114 23.07 -13.61 8.45
CA LEU A 114 22.11 -12.51 8.33
C LEU A 114 21.22 -12.37 9.56
N ALA A 115 20.78 -13.51 10.11
CA ALA A 115 19.97 -13.61 11.32
C ALA A 115 20.61 -12.92 12.53
N GLU A 116 21.94 -12.82 12.57
CA GLU A 116 22.67 -12.19 13.67
C GLU A 116 22.87 -10.68 13.50
N SER A 117 22.65 -10.15 12.29
CA SER A 117 22.86 -8.73 12.02
C SER A 117 21.87 -7.85 12.77
N SER A 118 22.36 -6.72 13.30
CA SER A 118 21.53 -5.75 14.04
C SER A 118 20.44 -5.14 13.16
N GLY A 119 20.73 -4.87 11.88
CA GLY A 119 19.77 -4.37 10.90
C GLY A 119 18.60 -5.34 10.68
N TYR A 120 18.90 -6.62 10.51
CA TYR A 120 17.90 -7.68 10.37
C TYR A 120 17.05 -7.82 11.64
N LYS A 121 17.68 -7.99 12.80
CA LYS A 121 17.00 -8.13 14.10
C LYS A 121 16.07 -6.95 14.38
N ALA A 122 16.55 -5.72 14.19
CA ALA A 122 15.77 -4.53 14.43
C ALA A 122 14.60 -4.37 13.44
N THR A 123 14.73 -4.85 12.19
CA THR A 123 13.61 -4.85 11.23
C THR A 123 12.58 -5.91 11.57
N LEU A 124 13.03 -7.13 11.86
CA LEU A 124 12.14 -8.24 12.22
C LEU A 124 11.39 -8.01 13.52
N SER A 125 11.96 -7.25 14.47
CA SER A 125 11.26 -6.88 15.71
C SER A 125 9.99 -6.05 15.49
N LEU A 126 9.82 -5.46 14.30
CA LEU A 126 8.65 -4.68 13.91
C LEU A 126 7.61 -5.50 13.12
N LEU A 127 7.95 -6.73 12.73
CA LEU A 127 7.11 -7.62 11.94
C LEU A 127 6.47 -8.71 12.81
N PRO A 128 5.35 -9.30 12.36
CA PRO A 128 4.77 -10.48 13.00
C PRO A 128 5.79 -11.62 13.15
N GLY A 129 5.77 -12.27 14.32
CA GLY A 129 6.62 -13.43 14.61
C GLY A 129 6.25 -14.64 13.76
N ASP A 130 4.95 -14.97 13.74
CA ASP A 130 4.39 -16.04 12.94
C ASP A 130 4.01 -15.50 11.55
N ARG A 131 4.65 -16.06 10.52
CA ARG A 131 4.52 -15.56 9.14
C ARG A 131 4.68 -16.68 8.12
N LEU A 132 3.89 -16.58 7.06
CA LEU A 132 3.95 -17.44 5.88
C LEU A 132 5.06 -17.01 4.92
N LEU A 133 5.33 -15.70 4.86
CA LEU A 133 6.32 -15.11 3.96
C LEU A 133 7.10 -14.03 4.70
N LEU A 134 8.41 -13.96 4.42
CA LEU A 134 9.28 -12.88 4.84
C LEU A 134 10.13 -12.42 3.65
N LEU A 135 10.09 -11.12 3.38
CA LEU A 135 11.05 -10.44 2.53
C LEU A 135 11.85 -9.47 3.40
N TYR A 136 13.16 -9.46 3.23
CA TYR A 136 14.04 -8.50 3.88
C TYR A 136 15.03 -7.94 2.87
N VAL A 137 15.22 -6.62 2.92
CA VAL A 137 16.21 -5.89 2.13
C VAL A 137 17.09 -5.08 3.08
N ASP A 138 18.40 -5.27 2.96
CA ASP A 138 19.39 -4.47 3.67
C ASP A 138 19.73 -3.21 2.86
N GLY A 139 19.26 -2.05 3.32
CA GLY A 139 19.50 -0.78 2.66
C GLY A 139 20.95 -0.33 2.70
N GLY A 140 21.70 -0.73 3.73
CA GLY A 140 23.12 -0.44 3.84
C GLY A 140 23.98 -1.18 2.80
N ARG A 141 23.43 -2.20 2.15
CA ARG A 141 24.11 -3.03 1.14
C ARG A 141 23.62 -2.78 -0.28
N ILE A 142 22.70 -1.83 -0.49
CA ILE A 142 22.28 -1.42 -1.83
C ILE A 142 23.34 -0.48 -2.42
N ASP A 143 24.03 -0.96 -3.46
CA ASP A 143 25.00 -0.16 -4.21
C ASP A 143 24.37 1.03 -4.95
N GLN A 144 25.16 2.08 -5.21
CA GLN A 144 24.76 3.29 -5.93
C GLN A 144 24.20 3.01 -7.32
N ARG A 145 24.62 1.94 -8.00
CA ARG A 145 24.08 1.56 -9.31
C ARG A 145 22.64 1.07 -9.23
N LEU A 146 22.30 0.26 -8.21
CA LEU A 146 20.93 -0.17 -7.98
C LEU A 146 20.07 1.02 -7.51
N LYS A 147 20.63 1.91 -6.69
CA LYS A 147 19.98 3.19 -6.34
C LYS A 147 19.68 4.03 -7.60
N GLN A 148 20.62 4.10 -8.54
CA GLN A 148 20.44 4.79 -9.83
C GLN A 148 19.44 4.09 -10.75
N ALA A 149 19.46 2.75 -10.84
CA ALA A 149 18.50 1.98 -11.61
C ALA A 149 17.07 2.13 -11.07
N ILE A 150 16.90 2.15 -9.74
CA ILE A 150 15.62 2.48 -9.10
C ILE A 150 15.20 3.91 -9.45
N ARG A 151 16.10 4.90 -9.36
CA ARG A 151 15.82 6.29 -9.75
C ARG A 151 15.41 6.45 -11.22
N GLN A 152 15.93 5.60 -12.12
CA GLN A 152 15.66 5.66 -13.56
C GLN A 152 14.47 4.79 -14.00
N GLY A 153 14.15 3.72 -13.25
CA GLY A 153 13.13 2.73 -13.60
C GLY A 153 11.73 2.98 -13.02
N THR A 154 11.54 3.98 -12.16
CA THR A 154 10.24 4.29 -11.52
C THR A 154 9.31 5.15 -12.37
N SER A 155 9.44 5.15 -13.69
CA SER A 155 8.61 5.95 -14.62
C SER A 155 7.11 5.62 -14.61
N GLY A 156 6.65 4.64 -13.81
CA GLY A 156 5.25 4.26 -13.66
C GLY A 156 4.68 4.24 -12.24
N GLY A 157 5.46 4.60 -11.20
CA GLY A 157 5.01 4.55 -9.80
C GLY A 157 5.17 5.89 -9.08
N GLN A 158 4.13 6.31 -8.34
CA GLN A 158 4.08 7.56 -7.56
C GLN A 158 5.05 7.58 -6.37
N ILE A 159 6.35 7.39 -6.59
CA ILE A 159 7.37 7.73 -5.58
C ILE A 159 7.81 9.15 -5.93
N PRO A 160 7.47 10.16 -5.11
CA PRO A 160 7.91 11.53 -5.35
C PRO A 160 9.44 11.57 -5.51
N ALA A 161 9.94 12.28 -6.51
CA ALA A 161 11.38 12.39 -6.78
C ALA A 161 12.19 12.86 -5.55
N ALA A 162 11.57 13.65 -4.67
CA ALA A 162 12.14 14.06 -3.38
C ALA A 162 12.47 12.87 -2.46
N SER A 163 11.62 11.83 -2.42
CA SER A 163 11.84 10.62 -1.64
C SER A 163 12.97 9.73 -2.22
N LEU A 164 13.18 9.77 -3.54
CA LEU A 164 14.26 9.04 -4.22
C LEU A 164 15.66 9.68 -4.06
N ASN A 165 15.69 10.99 -3.78
CA ASN A 165 16.93 11.71 -3.45
C ASN A 165 17.44 11.37 -2.04
N GLN A 166 16.58 10.86 -1.17
CA GLN A 166 16.90 10.50 0.21
C GLN A 166 17.18 9.00 0.40
N ILE A 167 17.49 8.26 -0.68
CA ILE A 167 17.79 6.82 -0.62
C ILE A 167 18.97 6.47 0.30
N ASP A 168 19.82 7.44 0.66
CA ASP A 168 20.91 7.25 1.62
C ASP A 168 20.44 7.19 3.07
N ALA A 169 19.21 7.67 3.35
CA ALA A 169 18.53 7.46 4.62
C ALA A 169 17.94 6.04 4.73
N PHE A 170 17.80 5.30 3.64
CA PHE A 170 17.23 3.95 3.68
C PHE A 170 18.13 2.98 4.47
N ARG A 171 17.59 2.40 5.56
CA ARG A 171 18.31 1.43 6.39
C ARG A 171 17.92 0.00 6.04
N SER A 172 16.63 -0.29 5.94
CA SER A 172 16.14 -1.62 5.60
C SER A 172 14.66 -1.62 5.26
N LEU A 173 14.22 -2.63 4.52
CA LEU A 173 12.82 -2.94 4.28
C LEU A 173 12.55 -4.35 4.80
N GLY A 174 11.44 -4.49 5.54
CA GLY A 174 10.89 -5.77 5.94
C GLY A 174 9.47 -5.88 5.44
N PHE A 175 9.10 -7.02 4.87
CA PHE A 175 7.73 -7.33 4.52
C PHE A 175 7.39 -8.73 5.02
N ALA A 176 6.25 -8.88 5.68
CA ALA A 176 5.77 -10.17 6.16
C ALA A 176 4.31 -10.38 5.81
N VAL A 177 3.94 -11.63 5.50
CA VAL A 177 2.53 -12.07 5.37
C VAL A 177 2.27 -13.09 6.46
N ALA A 178 1.17 -12.92 7.20
CA ALA A 178 0.71 -13.84 8.23
C ALA A 178 -0.72 -14.32 7.95
N ALA A 179 -1.01 -15.55 8.34
CA ALA A 179 -2.36 -16.10 8.31
C ALA A 179 -2.96 -16.06 9.71
N HIS A 180 -4.15 -15.48 9.81
CA HIS A 180 -4.98 -15.45 11.00
C HIS A 180 -6.19 -16.35 10.77
N SER A 181 -6.88 -16.75 11.84
CA SER A 181 -8.07 -17.61 11.72
C SER A 181 -9.22 -16.96 10.95
N ASN A 182 -9.21 -15.63 10.85
CA ASN A 182 -10.25 -14.79 10.23
C ASN A 182 -9.73 -14.00 9.01
N GLY A 183 -8.51 -14.26 8.51
CA GLY A 183 -7.97 -13.43 7.44
C GLY A 183 -6.48 -13.59 7.16
N LEU A 184 -6.00 -12.72 6.27
CA LEU A 184 -4.57 -12.56 5.96
C LEU A 184 -4.13 -11.16 6.39
N ALA A 185 -3.03 -11.09 7.13
CA ALA A 185 -2.37 -9.85 7.49
C ALA A 185 -1.08 -9.72 6.68
N ALA A 186 -0.72 -8.50 6.31
CA ALA A 186 0.65 -8.23 5.93
C ALA A 186 1.15 -6.87 6.40
N ASP A 187 2.44 -6.87 6.70
CA ASP A 187 3.15 -5.78 7.35
C ASP A 187 4.34 -5.40 6.47
N LEU A 188 4.42 -4.13 6.10
CA LEU A 188 5.56 -3.52 5.46
C LEU A 188 6.20 -2.52 6.43
N GLN A 189 7.50 -2.66 6.64
CA GLN A 189 8.29 -1.83 7.54
C GLN A 189 9.47 -1.27 6.77
N LEU A 190 9.45 0.04 6.55
CA LEU A 190 10.51 0.80 5.91
C LEU A 190 11.26 1.60 6.98
N ARG A 191 12.51 1.22 7.27
CA ARG A 191 13.35 1.90 8.26
C ARG A 191 14.26 2.92 7.61
N LEU A 192 14.33 4.09 8.23
CA LEU A 192 15.05 5.26 7.75
C LEU A 192 16.07 5.74 8.79
N ASP A 193 17.06 6.49 8.33
CA ASP A 193 18.02 7.23 9.15
C ASP A 193 17.58 8.70 9.24
N PRO A 194 17.00 9.15 10.36
CA PRO A 194 16.51 10.51 10.50
C PRO A 194 17.60 11.57 10.32
N ALA A 195 18.86 11.24 10.60
CA ALA A 195 19.98 12.16 10.46
C ALA A 195 20.32 12.45 8.99
N LYS A 196 19.93 11.56 8.07
CA LYS A 196 20.18 11.69 6.63
C LYS A 196 18.98 12.21 5.84
N LEU A 197 17.83 12.41 6.49
CA LEU A 197 16.67 13.05 5.88
C LEU A 197 16.86 14.58 5.82
N ASP A 198 16.22 15.25 4.87
CA ASP A 198 16.11 16.71 4.94
C ASP A 198 15.15 17.15 6.05
N ALA A 199 15.13 18.45 6.35
CA ALA A 199 14.32 19.01 7.43
C ALA A 199 12.81 18.85 7.17
N THR A 200 12.38 18.93 5.90
CA THR A 200 10.98 18.83 5.50
C THR A 200 10.45 17.42 5.74
N THR A 201 11.14 16.40 5.22
CA THR A 201 10.76 14.99 5.44
C THR A 201 10.82 14.62 6.91
N ARG A 202 11.88 15.04 7.63
CA ARG A 202 12.00 14.77 9.08
C ARG A 202 10.85 15.37 9.88
N THR A 203 10.43 16.59 9.52
CA THR A 203 9.28 17.25 10.17
C THR A 203 7.98 16.50 9.86
N ALA A 204 7.77 16.11 8.60
CA ALA A 204 6.58 15.36 8.19
C ALA A 204 6.46 14.02 8.94
N LEU A 205 7.54 13.22 9.01
CA LEU A 205 7.57 11.93 9.72
C LEU A 205 7.40 12.06 11.24
N GLY A 206 7.71 13.22 11.81
CA GLY A 206 7.53 13.49 13.23
C GLY A 206 6.14 14.01 13.60
N GLN A 207 5.31 14.36 12.62
CA GLN A 207 3.96 14.85 12.87
C GLN A 207 2.97 13.70 12.95
N HIS A 208 2.38 13.52 14.12
CA HIS A 208 1.20 12.68 14.30
C HIS A 208 0.00 13.57 14.61
N THR A 209 -1.08 13.39 13.84
CA THR A 209 -2.37 14.02 14.13
C THR A 209 -3.45 12.96 14.15
N SER A 210 -4.18 12.88 15.26
CA SER A 210 -5.20 11.85 15.45
C SER A 210 -6.33 11.95 14.42
N LEU A 211 -6.68 10.81 13.82
CA LEU A 211 -7.82 10.68 12.90
C LEU A 211 -9.17 10.56 13.62
N LYS A 212 -9.19 10.39 14.95
CA LYS A 212 -10.43 10.18 15.71
C LYS A 212 -11.53 11.21 15.42
N PRO A 213 -11.25 12.53 15.32
CA PRO A 213 -12.29 13.51 15.02
C PRO A 213 -12.97 13.28 13.67
N VAL A 214 -12.22 12.93 12.62
CA VAL A 214 -12.79 12.71 11.29
C VAL A 214 -13.43 11.33 11.17
N LEU A 215 -12.83 10.28 11.75
CA LEU A 215 -13.40 8.93 11.75
C LEU A 215 -14.75 8.87 12.47
N SER A 216 -14.93 9.67 13.52
CA SER A 216 -16.22 9.78 14.22
C SER A 216 -17.34 10.36 13.36
N ARG A 217 -17.02 10.94 12.20
CA ARG A 217 -17.94 11.56 11.24
C ARG A 217 -18.14 10.76 9.96
N VAL A 218 -17.26 9.79 9.67
CA VAL A 218 -17.50 8.83 8.57
C VAL A 218 -18.75 8.02 8.91
N PRO A 219 -19.78 7.98 8.04
CA PRO A 219 -20.99 7.21 8.31
C PRO A 219 -20.69 5.73 8.54
N GLY A 220 -21.34 5.11 9.53
CA GLY A 220 -21.16 3.69 9.85
C GLY A 220 -21.60 2.74 8.72
N THR A 221 -22.31 3.26 7.72
CA THR A 221 -22.81 2.56 6.52
C THR A 221 -21.96 2.80 5.28
N ALA A 222 -20.82 3.49 5.40
CA ALA A 222 -19.92 3.71 4.26
C ALA A 222 -19.40 2.37 3.72
N TYR A 223 -19.44 2.22 2.39
CA TYR A 223 -18.88 1.07 1.68
C TYR A 223 -17.35 1.11 1.70
N ALA A 224 -16.78 2.30 1.59
CA ALA A 224 -15.34 2.51 1.65
C ALA A 224 -15.01 3.92 2.15
N PHE A 225 -13.84 4.10 2.72
CA PHE A 225 -13.30 5.42 3.01
C PHE A 225 -11.77 5.43 3.03
N LEU A 226 -11.19 6.59 2.75
CA LEU A 226 -9.80 6.92 3.00
C LEU A 226 -9.77 8.10 3.97
N ALA A 227 -9.18 7.93 5.16
CA ALA A 227 -8.91 9.00 6.09
C ALA A 227 -7.40 9.20 6.25
N THR A 228 -6.95 10.43 6.40
CA THR A 228 -5.52 10.78 6.48
C THR A 228 -5.29 12.04 7.29
N SER A 229 -4.17 12.09 8.02
CA SER A 229 -3.69 13.27 8.75
C SER A 229 -3.01 14.28 7.82
N ALA A 230 -2.76 13.89 6.57
CA ALA A 230 -2.02 14.64 5.58
C ALA A 230 -2.91 15.34 4.52
N MET A 231 -4.21 15.54 4.80
CA MET A 231 -5.14 16.15 3.83
C MET A 231 -4.66 17.53 3.39
N ARG A 232 -4.14 18.35 4.31
CA ARG A 232 -3.56 19.66 3.97
C ARG A 232 -2.43 19.52 2.95
N GLN A 233 -1.52 18.57 3.15
CA GLN A 233 -0.38 18.33 2.27
C GLN A 233 -0.83 17.82 0.91
N ILE A 234 -1.84 16.95 0.86
CA ILE A 234 -2.47 16.49 -0.38
C ILE A 234 -3.08 17.67 -1.13
N THR A 235 -3.88 18.51 -0.46
CA THR A 235 -4.48 19.70 -1.08
C THR A 235 -3.40 20.69 -1.54
N GLN A 236 -2.31 20.86 -0.78
CA GLN A 236 -1.18 21.71 -1.15
C GLN A 236 -0.50 21.19 -2.42
N SER A 237 -0.20 19.89 -2.49
CA SER A 237 0.43 19.30 -3.68
C SER A 237 -0.44 19.39 -4.92
N LEU A 238 -1.76 19.23 -4.77
CA LEU A 238 -2.71 19.43 -5.87
C LEU A 238 -2.77 20.91 -6.30
N ALA A 239 -2.83 21.84 -5.34
CA ALA A 239 -2.82 23.27 -5.61
C ALA A 239 -1.51 23.72 -6.30
N ASP A 240 -0.36 23.23 -5.84
CA ASP A 240 0.95 23.51 -6.44
C ASP A 240 1.04 22.93 -7.85
N GLY A 241 0.55 21.71 -8.06
CA GLY A 241 0.48 21.09 -9.38
C GLY A 241 -0.34 21.93 -10.36
N ILE A 242 -1.53 22.37 -9.95
CA ILE A 242 -2.39 23.25 -10.76
C ILE A 242 -1.73 24.62 -10.97
N ALA A 243 -1.20 25.26 -9.92
CA ALA A 243 -0.55 26.56 -10.00
C ALA A 243 0.71 26.55 -10.89
N SER A 244 1.42 25.42 -10.96
CA SER A 244 2.59 25.25 -11.82
C SER A 244 2.23 25.09 -13.31
N SER A 245 0.97 24.82 -13.64
CA SER A 245 0.53 24.61 -15.03
C SER A 245 0.47 25.91 -15.84
N SER A 246 0.05 27.03 -15.22
CA SER A 246 0.07 28.35 -15.83
C SER A 246 -0.08 29.47 -14.79
N ALA A 247 0.32 30.69 -15.15
CA ALA A 247 0.12 31.87 -14.30
C ALA A 247 -1.38 32.17 -14.07
N ASP A 248 -2.22 31.89 -15.07
CA ASP A 248 -3.67 32.04 -14.96
C ASP A 248 -4.26 31.04 -13.96
N ALA A 249 -3.79 29.78 -13.98
CA ALA A 249 -4.22 28.76 -13.02
C ALA A 249 -3.85 29.14 -11.59
N LYS A 250 -2.64 29.65 -11.37
CA LYS A 250 -2.24 30.19 -10.06
C LYS A 250 -3.16 31.33 -9.61
N THR A 251 -3.41 32.29 -10.49
CA THR A 251 -4.29 33.44 -10.21
C THR A 251 -5.72 32.99 -9.91
N ALA A 252 -6.23 31.99 -10.64
CA ALA A 252 -7.55 31.42 -10.41
C ALA A 252 -7.67 30.77 -9.02
N LEU A 253 -6.64 30.04 -8.55
CA LEU A 253 -6.65 29.47 -7.20
C LEU A 253 -6.66 30.54 -6.10
N GLU A 254 -5.94 31.65 -6.32
CA GLU A 254 -5.94 32.80 -5.40
C GLU A 254 -7.30 33.52 -5.42
N GLN A 255 -7.89 33.74 -6.59
CA GLN A 255 -9.22 34.35 -6.75
C GLN A 255 -10.35 33.51 -6.14
N LEU A 256 -10.25 32.19 -6.25
CA LEU A 256 -11.19 31.28 -5.59
C LEU A 256 -11.01 31.30 -4.06
N GLY A 257 -9.86 31.75 -3.55
CA GLY A 257 -9.57 31.77 -2.12
C GLY A 257 -9.06 30.43 -1.58
N LEU A 258 -8.57 29.54 -2.44
CA LEU A 258 -7.87 28.33 -1.97
C LEU A 258 -6.48 28.69 -1.45
N THR A 259 -5.73 29.43 -2.26
CA THR A 259 -4.36 29.89 -2.00
C THR A 259 -4.34 31.41 -1.75
N GLY A 260 -3.14 31.97 -1.51
CA GLY A 260 -2.97 33.40 -1.25
C GLY A 260 -3.18 33.78 0.22
N PRO A 261 -3.08 35.08 0.56
CA PRO A 261 -3.25 35.57 1.93
C PRO A 261 -4.64 35.23 2.49
N GLY A 262 -4.69 34.43 3.56
CA GLY A 262 -5.96 34.02 4.18
C GLY A 262 -6.73 32.91 3.46
N GLY A 263 -6.16 32.33 2.39
CA GLY A 263 -6.80 31.26 1.63
C GLY A 263 -7.04 29.99 2.46
N ALA A 264 -8.10 29.25 2.12
CA ALA A 264 -8.56 28.08 2.88
C ALA A 264 -7.48 27.03 3.14
N LEU A 265 -6.52 26.86 2.21
CA LEU A 265 -5.43 25.89 2.33
C LEU A 265 -4.53 26.11 3.55
N ALA A 266 -4.27 27.37 3.91
CA ALA A 266 -3.46 27.70 5.08
C ALA A 266 -4.14 27.31 6.41
N HIS A 267 -5.46 27.21 6.39
CA HIS A 267 -6.32 26.96 7.54
C HIS A 267 -6.72 25.49 7.71
N LEU A 268 -6.44 24.63 6.72
CA LEU A 268 -6.62 23.19 6.85
C LEU A 268 -5.75 22.65 8.00
N SER A 269 -6.36 21.87 8.89
CA SER A 269 -5.73 21.38 10.12
C SER A 269 -4.97 20.06 9.96
N GLY A 270 -4.99 19.45 8.77
CA GLY A 270 -4.32 18.17 8.48
C GLY A 270 -5.30 17.01 8.28
N PRO A 271 -6.08 16.59 9.30
CA PRO A 271 -7.00 15.48 9.14
C PRO A 271 -8.13 15.74 8.13
N GLY A 272 -8.42 14.72 7.33
CA GLY A 272 -9.56 14.68 6.42
C GLY A 272 -9.92 13.24 6.02
N ALA A 273 -11.06 13.08 5.37
CA ALA A 273 -11.50 11.79 4.86
C ALA A 273 -12.33 11.95 3.58
N VAL A 274 -12.24 10.98 2.69
CA VAL A 274 -13.18 10.79 1.58
C VAL A 274 -13.88 9.46 1.82
N GLU A 275 -15.20 9.43 1.70
CA GLU A 275 -16.00 8.22 1.85
C GLU A 275 -16.93 8.00 0.68
N VAL A 276 -17.29 6.74 0.47
CA VAL A 276 -18.28 6.29 -0.50
C VAL A 276 -19.35 5.50 0.25
N SER A 277 -20.60 5.85 0.04
CA SER A 277 -21.74 5.38 0.82
C SER A 277 -22.99 5.19 -0.05
N PRO A 278 -24.03 4.51 0.48
CA PRO A 278 -25.32 4.43 -0.19
C PRO A 278 -25.85 5.81 -0.60
N GLY A 279 -26.30 5.97 -1.86
CA GLY A 279 -26.86 7.22 -2.39
C GLY A 279 -28.30 7.04 -2.91
N SER A 280 -28.97 8.17 -3.16
CA SER A 280 -30.33 8.25 -3.72
C SER A 280 -30.38 8.20 -5.26
N SER A 281 -29.24 8.02 -5.93
CA SER A 281 -29.04 7.98 -7.39
C SER A 281 -28.57 6.58 -7.85
N PRO A 282 -28.67 6.20 -9.14
CA PRO A 282 -28.11 4.93 -9.63
C PRO A 282 -26.61 4.75 -9.37
N ALA A 283 -25.85 5.79 -9.02
CA ALA A 283 -24.46 5.72 -8.58
C ALA A 283 -24.34 5.86 -7.04
N PRO A 284 -23.35 5.22 -6.39
CA PRO A 284 -23.08 5.45 -4.98
C PRO A 284 -22.76 6.94 -4.74
N GLY A 285 -23.16 7.46 -3.58
CA GLY A 285 -22.78 8.80 -3.16
C GLY A 285 -21.45 8.80 -2.42
N GLY A 286 -21.01 9.99 -2.03
CA GLY A 286 -19.87 10.13 -1.14
C GLY A 286 -19.72 11.55 -0.61
N ALA A 287 -18.84 11.69 0.37
CA ALA A 287 -18.49 12.95 0.98
C ALA A 287 -16.97 13.10 1.18
N LEU A 288 -16.48 14.32 0.99
CA LEU A 288 -15.19 14.80 1.45
C LEU A 288 -15.40 15.56 2.76
N MET A 289 -14.62 15.18 3.76
CA MET A 289 -14.52 15.80 5.07
C MET A 289 -13.13 16.41 5.24
N VAL A 290 -13.07 17.67 5.64
CA VAL A 290 -11.82 18.36 5.93
C VAL A 290 -11.90 19.07 7.27
N MET A 291 -10.82 19.00 8.04
CA MET A 291 -10.71 19.78 9.28
C MET A 291 -10.07 21.13 9.00
N THR A 292 -10.65 22.20 9.54
CA THR A 292 -10.15 23.58 9.40
C THR A 292 -10.12 24.28 10.75
N ASN A 293 -9.22 25.25 10.91
CA ASN A 293 -9.23 26.19 12.04
C ASN A 293 -9.92 27.52 11.70
N ASP A 294 -10.31 27.72 10.43
CA ASP A 294 -11.08 28.85 9.95
C ASP A 294 -12.21 28.35 9.02
N ALA A 295 -13.42 28.33 9.58
CA ALA A 295 -14.62 27.95 8.85
C ALA A 295 -15.00 28.99 7.77
N GLY A 296 -14.74 30.27 8.02
CA GLY A 296 -15.11 31.37 7.13
C GLY A 296 -14.32 31.32 5.83
N SER A 297 -13.00 31.11 5.91
CA SER A 297 -12.16 30.96 4.70
C SER A 297 -12.54 29.75 3.86
N LEU A 298 -12.85 28.61 4.51
CA LEU A 298 -13.27 27.40 3.79
C LEU A 298 -14.63 27.58 3.11
N ASP A 299 -15.61 28.16 3.82
CA ASP A 299 -16.94 28.39 3.24
C ASP A 299 -16.89 29.41 2.10
N THR A 300 -16.10 30.48 2.25
CA THR A 300 -15.86 31.47 1.18
C THR A 300 -15.28 30.81 -0.07
N PHE A 301 -14.27 29.93 0.10
CA PHE A 301 -13.71 29.17 -1.02
C PHE A 301 -14.75 28.31 -1.75
N LEU A 302 -15.58 27.58 -1.01
CA LEU A 302 -16.63 26.75 -1.60
C LEU A 302 -17.70 27.57 -2.32
N GLN A 303 -18.11 28.70 -1.76
CA GLN A 303 -19.02 29.63 -2.40
C GLN A 303 -18.43 30.19 -3.71
N ASN A 304 -17.14 30.56 -3.71
CA ASN A 304 -16.46 31.07 -4.90
C ASN A 304 -16.37 30.02 -6.02
N ILE A 305 -16.11 28.74 -5.68
CA ILE A 305 -16.14 27.64 -6.67
C ILE A 305 -17.51 27.56 -7.34
N VAL A 306 -18.58 27.59 -6.55
CA VAL A 306 -19.95 27.49 -7.07
C VAL A 306 -20.32 28.71 -7.90
N ALA A 307 -19.94 29.91 -7.46
CA ALA A 307 -20.13 31.14 -8.23
C ALA A 307 -19.42 31.08 -9.59
N ALA A 308 -18.16 30.63 -9.63
CA ALA A 308 -17.41 30.45 -10.87
C ALA A 308 -18.02 29.37 -11.78
N ALA A 309 -18.57 28.28 -11.22
CA ALA A 309 -19.24 27.25 -12.00
C ALA A 309 -20.52 27.77 -12.70
N PHE A 310 -21.24 28.71 -12.08
CA PHE A 310 -22.37 29.39 -12.70
C PHE A 310 -21.95 30.50 -13.68
N GLN A 311 -20.86 31.22 -13.39
CA GLN A 311 -20.37 32.33 -14.19
C GLN A 311 -19.29 31.87 -15.19
N GLY A 312 -19.71 31.46 -16.38
CA GLY A 312 -18.79 31.03 -17.45
C GLY A 312 -18.26 29.59 -17.30
N GLY A 313 -18.72 28.86 -16.30
CA GLY A 313 -18.47 27.43 -16.11
C GLY A 313 -19.53 26.52 -16.75
N PRO A 314 -19.57 25.22 -16.42
CA PRO A 314 -20.45 24.24 -17.07
C PRO A 314 -21.93 24.33 -16.65
N LEU A 315 -22.29 25.13 -15.63
CA LEU A 315 -23.64 25.22 -15.07
C LEU A 315 -24.34 26.53 -15.50
N THR A 316 -24.37 26.83 -16.80
CA THR A 316 -24.80 28.15 -17.32
C THR A 316 -26.30 28.42 -17.33
N ASN A 317 -27.17 27.40 -17.15
CA ASN A 317 -28.62 27.55 -17.31
C ASN A 317 -29.36 28.02 -16.04
N GLY A 318 -28.79 28.96 -15.28
CA GLY A 318 -29.49 29.59 -14.16
C GLY A 318 -29.64 28.71 -12.92
N GLY A 319 -28.67 27.84 -12.66
CA GLY A 319 -28.60 27.11 -11.39
C GLY A 319 -28.53 28.06 -10.19
N LYS A 320 -29.03 27.61 -9.04
CA LYS A 320 -29.07 28.40 -7.80
C LYS A 320 -28.56 27.59 -6.62
N VAL A 321 -28.14 28.28 -5.57
CA VAL A 321 -27.84 27.65 -4.29
C VAL A 321 -29.07 27.73 -3.41
N ARG A 322 -29.47 26.59 -2.82
CA ARG A 322 -30.49 26.55 -1.77
C ARG A 322 -29.81 26.31 -0.43
N THR A 323 -30.20 27.06 0.60
CA THR A 323 -29.76 26.84 1.97
C THR A 323 -30.85 26.12 2.76
N ARG A 324 -30.46 25.10 3.52
CA ARG A 324 -31.32 24.40 4.48
C ARG A 324 -30.58 24.20 5.79
N ASN A 325 -31.17 24.66 6.89
CA ASN A 325 -30.66 24.30 8.20
C ASN A 325 -30.96 22.83 8.53
N TYR A 326 -29.95 22.06 8.92
CA TYR A 326 -30.05 20.66 9.29
C TYR A 326 -29.07 20.33 10.42
N GLY A 327 -29.57 19.86 11.57
CA GLY A 327 -28.71 19.45 12.69
C GLY A 327 -27.82 20.57 13.24
N GLY A 328 -28.21 21.84 13.07
CA GLY A 328 -27.40 23.01 13.44
C GLY A 328 -26.37 23.44 12.40
N PHE A 329 -26.40 22.86 11.20
CA PHE A 329 -25.57 23.24 10.06
C PHE A 329 -26.43 23.92 9.00
N ASP A 330 -25.93 25.00 8.40
CA ASP A 330 -26.51 25.53 7.17
C ASP A 330 -25.93 24.77 5.98
N VAL A 331 -26.75 23.87 5.42
CA VAL A 331 -26.38 23.05 4.28
C VAL A 331 -26.75 23.80 3.00
N GLN A 332 -25.73 24.09 2.20
CA GLN A 332 -25.86 24.72 0.89
C GLN A 332 -25.93 23.63 -0.17
N THR A 333 -26.88 23.72 -1.10
CA THR A 333 -27.08 22.74 -2.16
C THR A 333 -27.13 23.43 -3.51
N VAL A 334 -26.31 22.97 -4.44
CA VAL A 334 -26.36 23.35 -5.85
C VAL A 334 -27.59 22.72 -6.49
N ASP A 335 -28.53 23.57 -6.91
CA ASP A 335 -29.75 23.21 -7.62
C ASP A 335 -29.57 23.59 -9.10
N ALA A 336 -29.18 22.61 -9.91
CA ALA A 336 -28.98 22.73 -11.35
C ALA A 336 -29.61 21.52 -12.06
N THR A 337 -30.37 21.78 -13.13
CA THR A 337 -31.13 20.75 -13.86
C THR A 337 -30.21 19.67 -14.44
N GLU A 338 -29.04 20.07 -14.94
CA GLU A 338 -28.03 19.18 -15.54
C GLU A 338 -27.50 18.14 -14.54
N LEU A 339 -27.35 18.55 -13.28
CA LEU A 339 -26.85 17.69 -12.21
C LEU A 339 -27.97 16.81 -11.66
N THR A 340 -29.14 17.40 -11.40
CA THR A 340 -30.28 16.71 -10.79
C THR A 340 -30.86 15.61 -11.69
N GLN A 341 -30.85 15.79 -13.01
CA GLN A 341 -31.20 14.73 -13.97
C GLN A 341 -30.27 13.51 -13.89
N SER A 342 -29.02 13.72 -13.46
CA SER A 342 -28.04 12.65 -13.24
C SER A 342 -28.03 12.16 -11.78
N GLY A 343 -28.98 12.62 -10.95
CA GLY A 343 -29.10 12.28 -9.55
C GLY A 343 -28.05 12.92 -8.64
N TYR A 344 -27.37 13.97 -9.10
CA TYR A 344 -26.42 14.74 -8.30
C TYR A 344 -27.03 16.06 -7.83
N ALA A 345 -26.70 16.44 -6.60
CA ALA A 345 -27.04 17.74 -6.03
C ALA A 345 -25.93 18.15 -5.07
N PRO A 346 -24.74 18.51 -5.59
CA PRO A 346 -23.56 18.80 -4.77
C PRO A 346 -23.92 19.76 -3.65
N SER A 347 -23.57 19.37 -2.43
CA SER A 347 -23.94 20.09 -1.23
C SER A 347 -22.75 20.24 -0.31
N TRP A 348 -22.68 21.34 0.42
CA TRP A 348 -21.63 21.53 1.42
C TRP A 348 -22.19 22.16 2.68
N ALA A 349 -21.45 21.96 3.78
CA ALA A 349 -21.69 22.62 5.04
C ALA A 349 -20.36 22.82 5.76
N VAL A 350 -20.18 23.98 6.38
CA VAL A 350 -19.01 24.27 7.22
C VAL A 350 -19.51 24.71 8.60
N SER A 351 -19.08 24.03 9.66
CA SER A 351 -19.40 24.44 11.02
C SER A 351 -18.30 24.06 12.00
N GLY A 352 -17.94 24.99 12.87
CA GLY A 352 -16.85 24.84 13.82
C GLY A 352 -15.54 24.53 13.12
N LYS A 353 -15.06 23.28 13.25
CA LYS A 353 -13.78 22.83 12.66
C LYS A 353 -13.97 21.85 11.50
N LEU A 354 -15.19 21.58 11.07
CA LEU A 354 -15.50 20.55 10.07
C LEU A 354 -16.12 21.21 8.83
N GLY A 355 -15.50 20.97 7.67
CA GLY A 355 -16.10 21.17 6.37
C GLY A 355 -16.52 19.83 5.76
N ILE A 356 -17.70 19.79 5.15
CA ILE A 356 -18.28 18.62 4.51
C ILE A 356 -18.69 19.01 3.09
N ILE A 357 -18.31 18.22 2.09
CA ILE A 357 -18.73 18.38 0.69
C ILE A 357 -19.26 17.03 0.23
N GLY A 358 -20.56 16.94 -0.03
CA GLY A 358 -21.24 15.72 -0.46
C GLY A 358 -21.73 15.79 -1.90
N THR A 359 -21.85 14.63 -2.55
CA THR A 359 -22.44 14.52 -3.89
C THR A 359 -23.94 14.85 -3.92
N THR A 360 -24.62 14.69 -2.79
CA THR A 360 -26.03 15.04 -2.55
C THR A 360 -26.21 15.58 -1.12
N PRO A 361 -27.34 16.24 -0.80
CA PRO A 361 -27.65 16.65 0.57
C PRO A 361 -27.68 15.46 1.53
N ASP A 362 -28.14 14.29 1.07
CA ASP A 362 -28.22 13.07 1.88
C ASP A 362 -26.85 12.66 2.42
N GLN A 363 -25.77 12.86 1.65
CA GLN A 363 -24.41 12.55 2.12
C GLN A 363 -23.92 13.54 3.17
N VAL A 364 -24.24 14.83 3.01
CA VAL A 364 -23.93 15.82 4.05
C VAL A 364 -24.69 15.49 5.33
N PHE A 365 -25.97 15.12 5.23
CA PHE A 365 -26.79 14.73 6.38
C PHE A 365 -26.27 13.45 7.05
N ALA A 366 -25.82 12.46 6.27
CA ALA A 366 -25.22 11.23 6.80
C ALA A 366 -23.99 11.53 7.68
N VAL A 367 -23.10 12.43 7.23
CA VAL A 367 -21.93 12.87 7.99
C VAL A 367 -22.32 13.66 9.24
N ILE A 368 -23.32 14.54 9.16
CA ILE A 368 -23.84 15.29 10.33
C ILE A 368 -24.43 14.34 11.37
N ASN A 369 -25.17 13.31 10.94
CA ASN A 369 -25.85 12.34 11.81
C ASN A 369 -24.92 11.24 12.35
N ALA A 370 -23.74 11.05 11.77
CA ALA A 370 -22.75 10.09 12.24
C ALA A 370 -22.26 10.50 13.64
N GLN A 371 -22.95 10.05 14.67
CA GLN A 371 -22.50 10.10 16.06
C GLN A 371 -21.74 8.80 16.35
N ASN A 372 -20.46 8.90 16.72
CA ASN A 372 -19.48 7.81 16.86
C ASN A 372 -18.97 7.16 15.56
N GLY A 373 -19.62 7.42 14.42
CA GLY A 373 -19.13 7.14 13.07
C GLY A 373 -18.69 5.70 12.81
N ILE A 374 -17.73 5.54 11.90
CA ILE A 374 -17.22 4.23 11.49
C ILE A 374 -16.54 3.43 12.62
N PRO A 375 -15.90 4.03 13.66
CA PRO A 375 -15.43 3.27 14.82
C PRO A 375 -16.51 2.43 15.54
N ALA A 376 -17.78 2.82 15.46
CA ALA A 376 -18.89 2.05 16.04
C ALA A 376 -19.36 0.87 15.16
N ASN A 377 -18.94 0.81 13.89
CA ASN A 377 -19.23 -0.31 13.00
C ASN A 377 -18.45 -1.56 13.44
N ARG A 378 -19.16 -2.67 13.69
CA ARG A 378 -18.56 -3.92 14.21
C ARG A 378 -17.54 -4.55 13.26
N GLN A 379 -17.77 -4.46 11.96
CA GLN A 379 -16.87 -5.04 10.96
C GLN A 379 -15.57 -4.24 10.89
N TYR A 380 -15.68 -2.91 10.79
CA TYR A 380 -14.51 -2.03 10.89
C TYR A 380 -13.75 -2.22 12.20
N ALA A 381 -14.46 -2.26 13.33
CA ALA A 381 -13.86 -2.46 14.65
C ALA A 381 -13.19 -3.83 14.82
N THR A 382 -13.59 -4.85 14.05
CA THR A 382 -12.90 -6.14 13.98
C THR A 382 -11.65 -6.03 13.13
N ALA A 383 -11.77 -5.51 11.91
CA ALA A 383 -10.66 -5.41 10.97
C ALA A 383 -9.51 -4.50 11.48
N ILE A 384 -9.85 -3.35 12.08
CA ILE A 384 -8.83 -2.39 12.56
C ILE A 384 -8.00 -2.93 13.72
N ARG A 385 -8.47 -3.95 14.46
CA ARG A 385 -7.69 -4.58 15.55
C ARG A 385 -6.52 -5.41 15.05
N GLU A 386 -6.59 -5.86 13.81
CA GLU A 386 -5.56 -6.68 13.16
C GLU A 386 -4.43 -5.81 12.57
N VAL A 387 -4.58 -4.49 12.60
CA VAL A 387 -3.62 -3.50 12.08
C VAL A 387 -3.37 -2.40 13.12
N ASP A 388 -2.83 -1.22 12.73
CA ASP A 388 -2.62 -0.13 13.67
C ASP A 388 -3.93 0.59 14.03
N GLN A 389 -4.21 0.73 15.33
CA GLN A 389 -5.43 1.36 15.84
C GLN A 389 -5.32 2.89 16.00
N ASP A 390 -4.11 3.43 15.86
CA ASP A 390 -3.84 4.87 15.85
C ASP A 390 -2.94 5.23 14.66
N PRO A 391 -3.47 5.07 13.42
CA PRO A 391 -2.70 5.32 12.21
C PRO A 391 -2.77 6.79 11.79
N ASP A 392 -1.82 7.20 10.96
CA ASP A 392 -1.82 8.51 10.29
C ASP A 392 -2.67 8.49 9.02
N SER A 393 -2.90 7.31 8.42
CA SER A 393 -3.92 7.13 7.38
C SER A 393 -4.56 5.75 7.47
N VAL A 394 -5.82 5.65 7.06
CA VAL A 394 -6.56 4.39 6.96
C VAL A 394 -7.40 4.38 5.69
N LEU A 395 -7.27 3.32 4.91
CA LEU A 395 -8.18 2.93 3.84
C LEU A 395 -8.98 1.73 4.33
N TYR A 396 -10.29 1.78 4.18
CA TYR A 396 -11.18 0.67 4.53
C TYR A 396 -12.18 0.44 3.41
N VAL A 397 -12.50 -0.84 3.17
CA VAL A 397 -13.54 -1.27 2.23
C VAL A 397 -14.36 -2.39 2.88
N ALA A 398 -15.65 -2.18 3.06
CA ALA A 398 -16.62 -3.22 3.40
C ALA A 398 -16.94 -4.03 2.13
N ILE A 399 -16.02 -4.92 1.72
CA ILE A 399 -16.06 -5.65 0.43
C ILE A 399 -17.43 -6.27 0.17
N LYS A 400 -18.01 -6.95 1.18
CA LYS A 400 -19.31 -7.60 1.05
C LYS A 400 -20.42 -6.61 0.69
N ASP A 401 -20.50 -5.49 1.40
CA ASP A 401 -21.55 -4.50 1.21
C ASP A 401 -21.34 -3.71 -0.10
N ALA A 402 -20.09 -3.38 -0.40
CA ALA A 402 -19.71 -2.73 -1.67
C ALA A 402 -20.03 -3.63 -2.88
N ALA A 403 -19.73 -4.93 -2.81
CA ALA A 403 -20.04 -5.90 -3.85
C ALA A 403 -21.56 -6.05 -4.06
N ALA A 404 -22.33 -6.09 -2.97
CA ALA A 404 -23.79 -6.14 -3.03
C ALA A 404 -24.38 -4.87 -3.67
N ALA A 405 -23.87 -3.69 -3.31
CA ALA A 405 -24.28 -2.42 -3.88
C ALA A 405 -23.97 -2.34 -5.38
N LEU A 406 -22.74 -2.69 -5.78
CA LEU A 406 -22.32 -2.74 -7.19
C LEU A 406 -23.23 -3.68 -7.99
N ARG A 407 -23.44 -4.90 -7.48
CA ARG A 407 -24.30 -5.90 -8.10
C ARG A 407 -25.73 -5.38 -8.36
N GLY A 408 -26.29 -4.64 -7.41
CA GLY A 408 -27.62 -4.04 -7.52
C GLY A 408 -27.74 -3.00 -8.64
N GLN A 409 -26.63 -2.35 -9.00
CA GLN A 409 -26.57 -1.31 -10.04
C GLN A 409 -26.28 -1.88 -11.44
N LEU A 410 -25.78 -3.11 -11.55
CA LEU A 410 -25.45 -3.71 -12.84
C LEU A 410 -26.72 -3.97 -13.69
N PRO A 411 -26.70 -3.63 -14.99
CA PRO A 411 -27.70 -4.09 -15.97
C PRO A 411 -27.83 -5.62 -15.99
N PRO A 412 -29.00 -6.19 -16.34
CA PRO A 412 -29.24 -7.64 -16.27
C PRO A 412 -28.24 -8.51 -17.04
N ASP A 413 -27.80 -8.06 -18.21
CA ASP A 413 -26.82 -8.73 -19.07
C ASP A 413 -25.41 -8.76 -18.47
N VAL A 414 -24.98 -7.66 -17.84
CA VAL A 414 -23.69 -7.58 -17.14
C VAL A 414 -23.73 -8.36 -15.81
N ARG A 415 -24.88 -8.33 -15.14
CA ARG A 415 -25.10 -8.99 -13.84
C ARG A 415 -24.88 -10.50 -13.91
N ALA A 416 -25.29 -11.15 -15.00
CA ALA A 416 -25.08 -12.57 -15.21
C ALA A 416 -23.59 -12.95 -15.31
N GLY A 417 -22.79 -12.13 -16.01
CA GLY A 417 -21.33 -12.30 -16.07
C GLY A 417 -20.68 -12.06 -14.69
N TYR A 418 -21.11 -11.01 -13.98
CA TYR A 418 -20.64 -10.74 -12.62
C TYR A 418 -20.89 -11.92 -11.68
N ASP A 419 -22.07 -12.53 -11.72
CA ASP A 419 -22.42 -13.70 -10.89
C ASP A 419 -21.56 -14.92 -11.14
N LYS A 420 -21.18 -15.10 -12.41
CA LYS A 420 -20.41 -16.26 -12.83
C LYS A 420 -18.93 -16.09 -12.51
N ASP A 421 -18.38 -14.92 -12.80
CA ASP A 421 -16.93 -14.74 -12.89
C ASP A 421 -16.35 -13.90 -11.73
N VAL A 422 -17.16 -13.07 -11.07
CA VAL A 422 -16.70 -12.13 -10.02
C VAL A 422 -17.21 -12.50 -8.64
N ALA A 423 -18.53 -12.68 -8.49
CA ALA A 423 -19.18 -12.93 -7.21
C ALA A 423 -18.57 -14.13 -6.43
N PRO A 424 -18.20 -15.27 -7.06
CA PRO A 424 -17.60 -16.39 -6.35
C PRO A 424 -16.24 -16.05 -5.71
N ASN A 425 -15.47 -15.16 -6.33
CA ASN A 425 -14.17 -14.73 -5.84
C ASN A 425 -14.28 -13.70 -4.69
N LEU A 426 -15.37 -12.94 -4.64
CA LEU A 426 -15.64 -11.95 -3.59
C LEU A 426 -16.41 -12.53 -2.40
N GLN A 427 -17.17 -13.61 -2.58
CA GLN A 427 -17.94 -14.25 -1.53
C GLN A 427 -17.14 -14.56 -0.24
N PRO A 428 -15.90 -15.07 -0.29
CA PRO A 428 -15.13 -15.34 0.93
C PRO A 428 -14.61 -14.07 1.61
N LEU A 429 -14.63 -12.91 0.94
CA LEU A 429 -14.04 -11.67 1.44
C LEU A 429 -15.10 -10.83 2.17
N ARG A 430 -14.73 -10.30 3.34
CA ARG A 430 -15.64 -9.49 4.17
C ARG A 430 -15.27 -8.03 4.14
N ALA A 431 -14.02 -7.71 4.49
CA ALA A 431 -13.50 -6.36 4.54
C ALA A 431 -12.01 -6.33 4.21
N PHE A 432 -11.55 -5.17 3.76
CA PHE A 432 -10.14 -4.84 3.64
C PHE A 432 -9.85 -3.58 4.43
N VAL A 433 -8.77 -3.58 5.19
CA VAL A 433 -8.23 -2.39 5.85
C VAL A 433 -6.75 -2.28 5.55
N LEU A 434 -6.29 -1.07 5.26
CA LEU A 434 -4.89 -0.69 5.13
C LEU A 434 -4.66 0.53 6.00
N THR A 435 -3.63 0.48 6.83
CA THR A 435 -3.20 1.58 7.69
C THR A 435 -1.77 1.95 7.38
N SER A 436 -1.47 3.24 7.45
CA SER A 436 -0.10 3.73 7.42
C SER A 436 0.20 4.55 8.67
N LYS A 437 1.43 4.43 9.16
CA LYS A 437 1.93 5.16 10.30
C LYS A 437 3.32 5.69 10.04
N GLN A 438 3.52 6.94 10.39
CA GLN A 438 4.76 7.65 10.24
C GLN A 438 5.40 7.82 11.60
N GLN A 439 6.69 7.53 11.66
CA GLN A 439 7.51 7.73 12.84
C GLN A 439 8.85 8.34 12.40
N PRO A 440 9.56 9.06 13.28
CA PRO A 440 10.78 9.76 12.89
C PRO A 440 11.82 8.89 12.17
N ASP A 441 11.89 7.60 12.50
CA ASP A 441 12.84 6.62 11.98
C ASP A 441 12.24 5.55 11.07
N ARG A 442 10.93 5.58 10.80
CA ARG A 442 10.28 4.54 9.97
C ARG A 442 8.92 4.92 9.42
N LEU A 443 8.57 4.24 8.34
CA LEU A 443 7.22 4.16 7.79
C LEU A 443 6.72 2.73 7.96
N SER A 444 5.51 2.59 8.47
CA SER A 444 4.85 1.30 8.67
C SER A 444 3.56 1.29 7.86
N GLU A 445 3.36 0.25 7.06
CA GLU A 445 2.08 -0.05 6.43
C GLU A 445 1.61 -1.42 6.90
N ARG A 446 0.35 -1.51 7.30
CA ARG A 446 -0.28 -2.76 7.74
C ARG A 446 -1.61 -2.91 7.07
N PHE A 447 -1.83 -4.05 6.45
CA PHE A 447 -3.12 -4.37 5.86
C PHE A 447 -3.65 -5.69 6.34
N PHE A 448 -4.97 -5.78 6.38
CA PHE A 448 -5.69 -6.97 6.75
C PHE A 448 -6.86 -7.20 5.81
N LEU A 449 -6.93 -8.41 5.27
CA LEU A 449 -8.04 -8.91 4.47
C LEU A 449 -8.84 -9.90 5.33
N GLU A 450 -10.01 -9.45 5.77
CA GLU A 450 -10.95 -10.28 6.53
C GLU A 450 -11.63 -11.29 5.59
N MET A 451 -11.58 -12.57 5.97
CA MET A 451 -12.18 -13.68 5.24
C MET A 451 -13.21 -14.42 6.11
N GLN A 452 -14.10 -15.19 5.48
CA GLN A 452 -15.11 -16.02 6.16
C GLN A 452 -14.53 -17.24 6.88
#